data_AF-Q2BY21-F1
#
_entry.id   AF-Q2BY21-F1
#
_cell.length_a   1.000
_cell.length_b   1.000
_cell.length_c   1.000
_cell.angle_alpha   90.00
_cell.angle_beta   90.00
_cell.angle_gamma   90.00
#
_symmetry.space_group_name_H-M   'P 1'
#
loop_
_entity.id
_entity.type
_entity.pdbx_description
1 polymer ?
#
loop_
_entity_poly.entity_id
_entity_poly.type
_entity_poly.pdbx_seq_one_letter_code
_entity_poly.pdbx_strand_id
1 'polypeptide(L)'
;MITNTLKDMEFWLHIGVPSHARKIKPIDVPFLSYSNYKPCLEANAYMHHLVAQKHLKATSIRTYATKIVHLIRFIETQPILSRFSQLTDSSFTLFIQNLTLEVKPNGEPKRSSTEVAKIGETCIQFLQFVQSFHDLTHFIGQDEVNAITVLEKRHSILIEGRKDKKEVITITHTSLPKKGAVKSRHPVSKEDALKIWQYINTQKKDLSSFTVPKAKRQAKREQYDKRKRDKAIYVSMEMLGGRVSELHSLRYSDYLAARETGKLKIKTSKKRNDEGSHRYLPVDHILLEQIANYTDVRKRVMKKFGVKHDYLFISLTNGKPLNAKSWTKYIKQWADELGITGQVSPHLWRHARLTNWMIDRILASKEINSKDDFRKNVLHTMQFKKELQQISGHELISSLDTYLDLAWESLHGYTTVYNAASLKTTVESMEREIESIEAQIERKEITSIQAIQNIKLVIAAFKKDVLRSNQIKG
;
A
#
# COMPACT_ATOMS: atom_id res chain seq x y z
N MET A 1 50.28 9.53 2.64
CA MET A 1 51.49 10.34 2.96
C MET A 1 51.75 11.39 1.86
N ILE A 2 50.84 12.37 1.65
CA ILE A 2 51.10 13.52 0.74
C ILE A 2 50.66 14.85 1.41
N THR A 3 50.21 14.82 2.66
CA THR A 3 49.62 15.99 3.34
C THR A 3 50.62 16.84 4.14
N ASN A 4 51.88 16.44 4.26
CA ASN A 4 52.85 17.11 5.14
C ASN A 4 53.85 18.04 4.42
N THR A 5 53.76 18.20 3.10
CA THR A 5 54.74 18.97 2.29
C THR A 5 54.21 20.27 1.70
N LEU A 6 52.95 20.63 1.92
CA LEU A 6 52.36 21.85 1.38
C LEU A 6 51.81 22.70 2.53
N LYS A 7 52.60 23.67 3.01
CA LYS A 7 52.24 24.50 4.18
C LYS A 7 51.24 25.62 3.86
N ASP A 8 51.06 25.98 2.59
CA ASP A 8 50.26 27.15 2.19
C ASP A 8 49.22 26.85 1.09
N MET A 9 48.78 25.59 0.93
CA MET A 9 47.63 25.26 0.07
C MET A 9 46.36 25.11 0.92
N GLU A 10 45.47 26.10 0.86
CA GLU A 10 44.07 25.90 1.23
C GLU A 10 43.38 25.05 0.16
N PHE A 11 43.07 23.80 0.48
CA PHE A 11 42.19 22.99 -0.34
C PHE A 11 40.75 23.50 -0.21
N TRP A 12 40.26 24.20 -1.23
CA TRP A 12 38.84 24.53 -1.40
C TRP A 12 38.04 23.30 -1.83
N LEU A 13 38.06 22.24 -1.02
CA LEU A 13 37.14 21.11 -1.17
C LEU A 13 36.02 21.32 -0.16
N HIS A 14 34.82 21.63 -0.66
CA HIS A 14 33.54 21.79 0.04
C HIS A 14 33.08 20.52 0.81
N ILE A 15 33.95 19.53 0.96
CA ILE A 15 33.78 18.31 1.74
C ILE A 15 35.14 18.01 2.38
N GLY A 16 35.42 18.58 3.55
CA GLY A 16 36.61 18.22 4.32
C GLY A 16 36.65 16.71 4.55
N VAL A 17 37.84 16.09 4.42
CA VAL A 17 38.01 14.68 4.76
C VAL A 17 37.70 14.54 6.25
N PRO A 18 36.64 13.80 6.64
CA PRO A 18 36.28 13.69 8.04
C PRO A 18 37.44 13.07 8.81
N SER A 19 37.70 13.56 10.02
CA SER A 19 38.80 13.13 10.88
C SER A 19 38.77 11.62 11.21
N HIS A 20 37.64 10.95 10.97
CA HIS A 20 37.46 9.52 11.16
C HIS A 20 36.68 8.90 10.00
N ALA A 21 37.32 7.99 9.26
CA ALA A 21 36.65 7.20 8.24
C ALA A 21 35.72 6.16 8.89
N ARG A 22 34.42 6.21 8.59
CA ARG A 22 33.43 5.23 9.08
C ARG A 22 32.83 4.46 7.91
N LYS A 23 32.75 3.14 8.05
CA LYS A 23 32.04 2.28 7.10
C LYS A 23 30.53 2.49 7.25
N ILE A 24 29.89 3.02 6.22
CA ILE A 24 28.42 3.16 6.14
C ILE A 24 27.85 1.96 5.37
N LYS A 25 26.66 1.48 5.75
CA LYS A 25 25.96 0.45 4.97
C LYS A 25 25.69 0.98 3.55
N PRO A 26 25.93 0.17 2.49
CA PRO A 26 25.67 0.60 1.13
C PRO A 26 24.19 0.94 0.95
N ILE A 27 23.93 2.07 0.30
CA ILE A 27 22.59 2.50 -0.09
C ILE A 27 22.41 2.13 -1.57
N ASP A 28 21.26 1.54 -1.91
CA ASP A 28 20.90 1.24 -3.30
C ASP A 28 20.60 2.55 -4.05
N VAL A 29 21.57 3.02 -4.83
CA VAL A 29 21.50 4.26 -5.62
C VAL A 29 21.30 3.90 -7.09
N PRO A 30 20.24 4.41 -7.74
CA PRO A 30 20.05 4.23 -9.18
C PRO A 30 21.21 4.83 -9.97
N PHE A 31 21.68 4.10 -10.97
CA PHE A 31 22.67 4.57 -11.93
C PHE A 31 21.98 4.95 -13.23
N LEU A 32 22.18 6.19 -13.69
CA LEU A 32 21.57 6.73 -14.90
C LEU A 32 22.60 6.79 -16.04
N SER A 33 22.23 6.26 -17.19
CA SER A 33 23.02 6.29 -18.43
C SER A 33 22.19 6.85 -19.58
N TYR A 34 22.88 7.36 -20.59
CA TYR A 34 22.31 7.64 -21.91
C TYR A 34 21.99 6.32 -22.65
N SER A 35 21.30 6.40 -23.79
CA SER A 35 20.91 5.24 -24.59
C SER A 35 22.12 4.49 -25.17
N ASN A 36 23.26 5.16 -25.32
CA ASN A 36 24.54 4.55 -25.70
C ASN A 36 25.32 3.93 -24.51
N TYR A 37 24.67 3.74 -23.35
CA TYR A 37 25.24 3.21 -22.11
C TYR A 37 26.33 4.07 -21.47
N LYS A 38 26.65 5.26 -22.01
CA LYS A 38 27.56 6.19 -21.33
C LYS A 38 26.89 6.73 -20.05
N PRO A 39 27.61 6.80 -18.92
CA PRO A 39 27.08 7.39 -17.69
C PRO A 39 26.66 8.85 -17.89
N CYS A 40 25.52 9.23 -17.34
CA CYS A 40 25.17 10.65 -17.20
C CYS A 40 25.81 11.20 -15.92
N LEU A 41 26.91 11.96 -16.07
CA LEU A 41 27.73 12.43 -14.96
C LEU A 41 26.91 13.24 -13.95
N GLU A 42 26.22 14.26 -14.42
CA GLU A 42 25.43 15.18 -13.59
C GLU A 42 24.31 14.45 -12.86
N ALA A 43 23.60 13.55 -13.54
CA ALA A 43 22.49 12.81 -12.95
C ALA A 43 22.98 11.86 -11.85
N ASN A 44 24.10 11.16 -12.07
CA ASN A 44 24.69 10.28 -11.06
C ASN A 44 25.27 11.07 -9.88
N ALA A 45 25.95 12.19 -10.14
CA ALA A 45 26.43 13.10 -9.10
C ALA A 45 25.26 13.64 -8.25
N TYR A 46 24.14 13.99 -8.89
CA TYR A 46 22.93 14.42 -8.18
C TYR A 46 22.33 13.32 -7.33
N MET A 47 22.28 12.07 -7.80
CA MET A 47 21.82 10.94 -6.97
C MET A 47 22.68 10.78 -5.71
N HIS A 48 24.00 10.95 -5.83
CA HIS A 48 24.91 10.94 -4.69
C HIS A 48 24.72 12.16 -3.78
N HIS A 49 24.49 13.36 -4.32
CA HIS A 49 24.13 14.55 -3.54
C HIS A 49 22.88 14.31 -2.69
N LEU A 50 21.83 13.70 -3.26
CA LEU A 50 20.61 13.35 -2.53
C LEU A 50 20.84 12.35 -1.37
N VAL A 51 21.84 11.47 -1.50
CA VAL A 51 22.24 10.54 -0.44
C VAL A 51 23.05 11.26 0.63
N ALA A 52 24.12 11.94 0.23
CA ALA A 52 25.12 12.47 1.13
C ALA A 52 24.64 13.71 1.88
N GLN A 53 23.96 14.63 1.19
CA GLN A 53 23.56 15.94 1.73
C GLN A 53 22.11 15.95 2.21
N LYS A 54 21.21 15.24 1.53
CA LYS A 54 19.78 15.21 1.88
C LYS A 54 19.37 13.97 2.69
N HIS A 55 20.27 13.00 2.87
CA HIS A 55 20.04 11.75 3.60
C HIS A 55 18.76 11.02 3.17
N LEU A 56 18.46 11.02 1.87
CA LEU A 56 17.26 10.39 1.33
C LEU A 56 17.40 8.87 1.30
N LYS A 57 16.27 8.17 1.51
CA LYS A 57 16.19 6.71 1.37
C LYS A 57 16.22 6.30 -0.11
N ALA A 58 16.72 5.09 -0.39
CA ALA A 58 16.79 4.50 -1.73
C ALA A 58 15.49 4.62 -2.55
N THR A 59 14.31 4.44 -1.91
CA THR A 59 13.00 4.57 -2.58
C THR A 59 12.72 5.99 -3.07
N SER A 60 13.12 7.00 -2.29
CA SER A 60 12.96 8.40 -2.68
C SER A 60 13.91 8.74 -3.82
N ILE A 61 15.17 8.33 -3.72
CA ILE A 61 16.18 8.56 -4.76
C ILE A 61 15.75 7.92 -6.08
N ARG A 62 15.22 6.69 -6.04
CA ARG A 62 14.64 6.03 -7.21
C ARG A 62 13.52 6.85 -7.85
N THR A 63 12.68 7.51 -7.03
CA THR A 63 11.63 8.40 -7.52
C THR A 63 12.20 9.63 -8.24
N TYR A 64 13.28 10.23 -7.72
CA TYR A 64 13.99 11.32 -8.39
C TYR A 64 14.59 10.84 -9.73
N ALA A 65 15.27 9.71 -9.73
CA ALA A 65 15.84 9.11 -10.95
C ALA A 65 14.78 8.86 -12.03
N THR A 66 13.63 8.26 -11.68
CA THR A 66 12.53 8.04 -12.63
C THR A 66 12.00 9.34 -13.24
N LYS A 67 12.05 10.46 -12.50
CA LYS A 67 11.59 11.76 -13.02
C LYS A 67 12.63 12.42 -13.91
N ILE A 68 13.89 12.45 -13.48
CA ILE A 68 14.98 13.14 -14.18
C ILE A 68 15.32 12.44 -15.50
N VAL A 69 15.13 11.11 -15.59
CA VAL A 69 15.37 10.38 -16.85
C VAL A 69 14.57 10.94 -18.02
N HIS A 70 13.44 11.59 -17.77
CA HIS A 70 12.66 12.27 -18.81
C HIS A 70 13.43 13.44 -19.42
N LEU A 71 14.10 14.25 -18.61
CA LEU A 71 14.93 15.36 -19.09
C LEU A 71 16.19 14.86 -19.80
N ILE A 72 16.82 13.80 -19.28
CA ILE A 72 17.99 13.17 -19.93
C ILE A 72 17.62 12.73 -21.35
N ARG A 73 16.49 12.02 -21.50
CA ARG A 73 15.99 11.58 -22.81
C ARG A 73 15.64 12.75 -23.71
N PHE A 74 15.05 13.82 -23.16
CA PHE A 74 14.72 15.00 -23.95
C PHE A 74 15.97 15.63 -24.58
N ILE A 75 17.04 15.79 -23.81
CA ILE A 75 18.31 16.33 -24.34
C ILE A 75 18.89 15.39 -25.39
N GLU A 76 18.91 14.08 -25.13
CA GLU A 76 19.42 13.09 -26.07
C GLU A 76 18.69 13.10 -27.43
N THR A 77 17.40 13.46 -27.44
CA THR A 77 16.62 13.52 -28.68
C THR A 77 16.64 14.89 -29.36
N GLN A 78 17.16 15.95 -28.73
CA GLN A 78 17.20 17.27 -29.35
C GLN A 78 18.40 17.38 -30.29
N PRO A 79 18.22 17.90 -31.52
CA PRO A 79 19.31 18.00 -32.50
C PRO A 79 20.38 19.04 -32.10
N ILE A 80 20.02 20.05 -31.31
CA ILE A 80 20.88 21.20 -30.99
C ILE A 80 21.42 21.13 -29.55
N LEU A 81 20.85 20.28 -28.69
CA LEU A 81 21.28 20.17 -27.29
C LEU A 81 22.22 18.99 -27.10
N SER A 82 23.37 19.26 -26.50
CA SER A 82 24.36 18.25 -26.11
C SER A 82 24.64 18.23 -24.61
N ARG A 83 24.28 19.29 -23.88
CA ARG A 83 24.54 19.48 -22.45
C ARG A 83 23.34 20.13 -21.75
N PHE A 84 23.19 19.88 -20.45
CA PHE A 84 22.13 20.52 -19.63
C PHE A 84 22.26 22.04 -19.58
N SER A 85 23.49 22.57 -19.59
CA SER A 85 23.77 24.02 -19.54
C SER A 85 23.26 24.80 -20.75
N GLN A 86 22.90 24.12 -21.84
CA GLN A 86 22.35 24.74 -23.05
C GLN A 86 20.82 24.90 -22.99
N LEU A 87 20.17 24.42 -21.92
CA LEU A 87 18.74 24.58 -21.76
C LEU A 87 18.39 26.06 -21.52
N THR A 88 17.42 26.53 -22.29
CA THR A 88 16.76 27.82 -22.15
C THR A 88 15.30 27.65 -21.74
N ASP A 89 14.64 28.73 -21.37
CA ASP A 89 13.22 28.81 -21.03
C ASP A 89 12.33 28.20 -22.13
N SER A 90 12.63 28.49 -23.40
CA SER A 90 11.92 27.93 -24.55
C SER A 90 12.11 26.41 -24.67
N SER A 91 13.35 25.93 -24.50
CA SER A 91 13.63 24.49 -24.56
C SER A 91 13.03 23.72 -23.37
N PHE A 92 13.00 24.32 -22.18
CA PHE A 92 12.36 23.75 -21.00
C PHE A 92 10.84 23.75 -21.16
N THR A 93 10.27 24.79 -21.75
CA THR A 93 8.85 24.84 -22.11
C THR A 93 8.49 23.73 -23.11
N LEU A 94 9.31 23.54 -24.15
CA LEU A 94 9.14 22.45 -25.11
C LEU A 94 9.20 21.07 -24.43
N PHE A 95 10.13 20.88 -23.49
CA PHE A 95 10.21 19.65 -22.70
C PHE A 95 8.91 19.37 -21.94
N ILE A 96 8.34 20.37 -21.26
CA ILE A 96 7.09 20.20 -20.51
C ILE A 96 5.88 19.98 -21.44
N GLN A 97 5.85 20.65 -22.59
CA GLN A 97 4.83 20.43 -23.62
C GLN A 97 4.89 18.99 -24.15
N ASN A 98 6.07 18.48 -24.47
CA ASN A 98 6.26 17.10 -24.91
C ASN A 98 5.73 16.08 -23.88
N LEU A 99 6.01 16.30 -22.58
CA LEU A 99 5.47 15.43 -21.51
C LEU A 99 3.95 15.47 -21.40
N THR A 100 3.33 16.60 -21.75
CA THR A 100 1.89 16.82 -21.67
C THR A 100 1.16 16.21 -22.86
N LEU A 101 1.76 16.28 -24.06
CA LEU A 101 1.21 15.77 -25.32
C LEU A 101 1.39 14.27 -25.52
N GLU A 102 2.25 13.61 -24.73
CA GLU A 102 2.39 12.15 -24.79
C GLU A 102 1.06 11.45 -24.49
N VAL A 103 0.53 10.71 -25.46
CA VAL A 103 -0.69 9.89 -25.35
C VAL A 103 -0.37 8.40 -25.30
N LYS A 104 -1.28 7.62 -24.72
CA LYS A 104 -1.30 6.16 -24.79
C LYS A 104 -1.90 5.70 -26.14
N PRO A 105 -1.79 4.42 -26.51
CA PRO A 105 -2.40 3.88 -27.74
C PRO A 105 -3.93 4.06 -27.82
N ASN A 106 -4.60 4.25 -26.68
CA ASN A 106 -6.04 4.50 -26.60
C ASN A 106 -6.42 5.99 -26.68
N GLY A 107 -5.48 6.88 -27.00
CA GLY A 107 -5.71 8.32 -27.13
C GLY A 107 -5.76 9.10 -25.80
N GLU A 108 -5.76 8.42 -24.65
CA GLU A 108 -5.71 9.10 -23.35
C GLU A 108 -4.32 9.71 -23.08
N PRO A 109 -4.25 10.83 -22.33
CA PRO A 109 -2.98 11.36 -21.85
C PRO A 109 -2.20 10.28 -21.07
N LYS A 110 -0.93 10.11 -21.42
CA LYS A 110 -0.05 9.14 -20.77
C LYS A 110 0.26 9.51 -19.32
N ARG A 111 0.28 10.81 -19.02
CA ARG A 111 0.54 11.35 -17.68
C ARG A 111 -0.53 12.35 -17.28
N SER A 112 -0.80 12.41 -15.99
CA SER A 112 -1.67 13.44 -15.44
C SER A 112 -0.94 14.78 -15.32
N SER A 113 -1.67 15.90 -15.34
CA SER A 113 -1.12 17.24 -15.08
C SER A 113 -0.25 17.28 -13.80
N THR A 114 -0.74 16.66 -12.71
CA THR A 114 -0.01 16.58 -11.44
C THR A 114 1.31 15.81 -11.55
N GLU A 115 1.36 14.79 -12.41
CA GLU A 115 2.57 14.02 -12.66
C GLU A 115 3.59 14.82 -13.47
N VAL A 116 3.14 15.52 -14.51
CA VAL A 116 3.97 16.42 -15.32
C VAL A 116 4.56 17.53 -14.45
N ALA A 117 3.73 18.20 -13.64
CA ALA A 117 4.19 19.23 -12.70
C ALA A 117 5.26 18.70 -11.75
N LYS A 118 5.07 17.49 -11.19
CA LYS A 118 6.07 16.86 -10.30
C LYS A 118 7.35 16.49 -11.03
N ILE A 119 7.29 16.04 -12.29
CA ILE A 119 8.48 15.78 -13.10
C ILE A 119 9.24 17.09 -13.31
N GLY A 120 8.55 18.15 -13.74
CA GLY A 120 9.14 19.47 -13.97
C GLY A 120 9.79 20.06 -12.72
N GLU A 121 9.08 20.08 -11.58
CA GLU A 121 9.64 20.55 -10.29
C GLU A 121 10.90 19.77 -9.87
N THR A 122 10.91 18.45 -10.11
CA THR A 122 12.09 17.61 -9.81
C THR A 122 13.25 17.91 -10.76
N CYS A 123 12.96 18.18 -12.03
CA CYS A 123 13.95 18.58 -13.02
C CYS A 123 14.52 19.95 -12.69
N ILE A 124 13.72 20.91 -12.22
CA ILE A 124 14.21 22.21 -11.75
C ILE A 124 15.19 22.04 -10.60
N GLN A 125 14.87 21.23 -9.58
CA GLN A 125 15.80 20.94 -8.47
C GLN A 125 17.11 20.33 -8.96
N PHE A 126 17.04 19.45 -9.97
CA PHE A 126 18.21 18.88 -10.60
C PHE A 126 19.02 19.93 -11.37
N LEU A 127 18.38 20.82 -12.13
CA LEU A 127 19.05 21.89 -12.87
C LEU A 127 19.70 22.92 -11.94
N GLN A 128 19.10 23.21 -10.80
CA GLN A 128 19.73 24.03 -9.75
C GLN A 128 20.99 23.36 -9.18
N PHE A 129 20.96 22.04 -9.02
CA PHE A 129 22.17 21.30 -8.68
C PHE A 129 23.22 21.40 -9.81
N VAL A 130 22.82 21.22 -11.07
CA VAL A 130 23.73 21.36 -12.24
C VAL A 130 24.37 22.74 -12.28
N GLN A 131 23.61 23.80 -11.98
CA GLN A 131 24.13 25.16 -11.86
C GLN A 131 25.28 25.24 -10.85
N SER A 132 25.06 24.71 -9.64
CA SER A 132 26.09 24.70 -8.58
C SER A 132 27.23 23.72 -8.84
N PHE A 133 26.99 22.66 -9.60
CA PHE A 133 27.97 21.61 -9.86
C PHE A 133 28.99 22.01 -10.92
N HIS A 134 28.59 22.87 -11.87
CA HIS A 134 29.43 23.37 -12.96
C HIS A 134 29.72 24.87 -12.85
N ASP A 135 29.41 25.49 -11.70
CA ASP A 135 29.59 26.93 -11.43
C ASP A 135 29.01 27.84 -12.53
N LEU A 136 27.80 27.51 -13.00
CA LEU A 136 27.14 28.25 -14.08
C LEU A 136 26.48 29.52 -13.53
N THR A 137 26.94 30.69 -13.98
CA THR A 137 26.27 31.96 -13.70
C THR A 137 25.06 32.14 -14.63
N HIS A 138 23.95 32.63 -14.09
CA HIS A 138 22.74 32.96 -14.85
C HIS A 138 22.12 31.78 -15.64
N PHE A 139 22.25 30.54 -15.15
CA PHE A 139 21.66 29.38 -15.84
C PHE A 139 20.18 29.18 -15.46
N ILE A 140 19.87 29.13 -14.16
CA ILE A 140 18.52 28.95 -13.63
C ILE A 140 18.32 29.79 -12.36
N GLY A 141 17.35 30.69 -12.37
CA GLY A 141 17.13 31.64 -11.29
C GLY A 141 15.85 32.44 -11.47
N GLN A 142 15.60 33.39 -10.56
CA GLN A 142 14.37 34.20 -10.57
C GLN A 142 14.47 35.42 -11.49
N ASP A 143 15.68 35.89 -11.74
CA ASP A 143 15.92 37.07 -12.58
C ASP A 143 15.73 36.72 -14.07
N GLU A 144 15.24 37.67 -14.86
CA GLU A 144 15.04 37.51 -16.30
C GLU A 144 16.35 37.30 -17.09
N VAL A 145 17.50 37.59 -16.47
CA VAL A 145 18.83 37.35 -17.03
C VAL A 145 19.17 35.86 -17.09
N ASN A 146 18.47 35.03 -16.29
CA ASN A 146 18.73 33.60 -16.25
C ASN A 146 18.22 32.90 -17.52
N ALA A 147 18.98 31.94 -18.04
CA ALA A 147 18.57 31.16 -19.21
C ALA A 147 17.24 30.42 -19.00
N ILE A 148 16.95 29.99 -17.76
CA ILE A 148 15.67 29.44 -17.33
C ILE A 148 15.14 30.27 -16.16
N THR A 149 13.95 30.87 -16.31
CA THR A 149 13.36 31.70 -15.27
C THR A 149 12.42 30.87 -14.40
N VAL A 150 12.66 30.84 -13.08
CA VAL A 150 11.84 30.10 -12.11
C VAL A 150 11.09 31.05 -11.18
N LEU A 151 9.94 30.58 -10.68
CA LEU A 151 9.10 31.31 -9.74
C LEU A 151 9.12 30.62 -8.37
N GLU A 152 9.18 31.41 -7.31
CA GLU A 152 9.00 30.91 -5.94
C GLU A 152 7.52 30.95 -5.53
N LYS A 153 6.97 29.79 -5.18
CA LYS A 153 5.65 29.67 -4.56
C LYS A 153 5.79 29.31 -3.10
N ARG A 154 5.51 30.29 -2.24
CA ARG A 154 5.44 30.10 -0.79
C ARG A 154 4.06 29.56 -0.43
N HIS A 155 4.04 28.49 0.35
CA HIS A 155 2.81 27.97 0.91
C HIS A 155 3.07 27.47 2.33
N SER A 156 2.13 27.78 3.21
CA SER A 156 2.19 27.38 4.60
C SER A 156 1.49 26.03 4.77
N ILE A 157 2.21 25.03 5.29
CA ILE A 157 1.63 23.72 5.62
C ILE A 157 1.44 23.65 7.13
N LEU A 158 0.20 23.48 7.58
CA LEU A 158 -0.08 23.14 8.98
C LEU A 158 0.33 21.68 9.20
N ILE A 159 1.28 21.46 10.10
CA ILE A 159 1.65 20.11 10.53
C ILE A 159 0.85 19.79 11.78
N GLU A 160 0.01 18.76 11.69
CA GLU A 160 -0.76 18.28 12.83
C GLU A 160 0.14 17.99 14.04
N GLY A 161 -0.24 18.51 15.21
CA GLY A 161 0.55 18.42 16.44
C GLY A 161 1.62 19.51 16.62
N ARG A 162 1.78 20.43 15.66
CA ARG A 162 2.61 21.64 15.82
C ARG A 162 1.74 22.89 15.76
N LYS A 163 2.01 23.84 16.65
CA LYS A 163 1.35 25.16 16.63
C LYS A 163 1.78 26.00 15.43
N ASP A 164 3.05 25.86 15.04
CA ASP A 164 3.63 26.64 13.95
C ASP A 164 3.34 26.02 12.59
N LYS A 165 2.97 26.87 11.63
CA LYS A 165 2.91 26.50 10.23
C LYS A 165 4.33 26.32 9.71
N LYS A 166 4.55 25.24 8.96
CA LYS A 166 5.81 25.08 8.22
C LYS A 166 5.68 25.82 6.91
N GLU A 167 6.44 26.91 6.77
CA GLU A 167 6.65 27.56 5.48
C GLU A 167 7.41 26.62 4.54
N VAL A 168 6.83 26.37 3.38
CA VAL A 168 7.45 25.56 2.32
C VAL A 168 7.52 26.39 1.06
N ILE A 169 8.74 26.58 0.58
CA ILE A 169 9.01 27.23 -0.71
C ILE A 169 9.08 26.13 -1.76
N THR A 170 8.20 26.22 -2.77
CA THR A 170 8.30 25.39 -3.98
C THR A 170 8.78 26.25 -5.13
N ILE A 171 9.84 25.80 -5.79
CA ILE A 171 10.33 26.44 -7.00
C ILE A 171 9.62 25.80 -8.19
N THR A 172 8.99 26.62 -9.02
CA THR A 172 8.18 26.21 -10.18
C THR A 172 8.62 26.97 -11.42
N HIS A 173 8.09 26.60 -12.58
CA HIS A 173 8.26 27.32 -13.84
C HIS A 173 6.88 27.67 -14.43
N THR A 174 6.79 28.71 -15.26
CA THR A 174 5.55 29.20 -15.91
C THR A 174 4.89 28.14 -16.78
N SER A 175 5.70 27.34 -17.48
CA SER A 175 5.24 26.22 -18.32
C SER A 175 4.68 25.02 -17.54
N LEU A 176 4.85 24.94 -16.21
CA LEU A 176 4.36 23.80 -15.44
C LEU A 176 2.83 23.85 -15.30
N PRO A 177 2.13 22.74 -15.58
CA PRO A 177 0.68 22.72 -15.50
C PRO A 177 0.21 22.75 -14.04
N LYS A 178 -1.00 23.28 -13.80
CA LYS A 178 -1.58 23.31 -12.46
C LYS A 178 -1.86 21.89 -11.99
N LYS A 179 -1.33 21.55 -10.81
CA LYS A 179 -1.61 20.27 -10.14
C LYS A 179 -3.13 20.12 -10.00
N GLY A 180 -3.67 19.03 -10.55
CA GLY A 180 -5.09 18.72 -10.47
C GLY A 180 -5.50 18.30 -9.07
N ALA A 181 -6.81 18.19 -8.85
CA ALA A 181 -7.38 17.71 -7.59
C ALA A 181 -6.78 16.35 -7.19
N VAL A 182 -6.54 16.17 -5.89
CA VAL A 182 -6.12 14.89 -5.35
C VAL A 182 -7.27 13.90 -5.51
N LYS A 183 -7.12 12.91 -6.38
CA LYS A 183 -8.11 11.85 -6.53
C LYS A 183 -8.18 11.02 -5.25
N SER A 184 -9.32 11.06 -4.55
CA SER A 184 -9.63 10.07 -3.52
C SER A 184 -9.74 8.70 -4.18
N ARG A 185 -9.25 7.65 -3.50
CA ARG A 185 -9.42 6.28 -3.96
C ARG A 185 -10.45 5.62 -3.07
N HIS A 186 -11.54 5.13 -3.66
CA HIS A 186 -12.57 4.45 -2.90
C HIS A 186 -12.09 3.05 -2.45
N PRO A 187 -12.61 2.56 -1.32
CA PRO A 187 -12.44 1.17 -0.90
C PRO A 187 -12.82 0.17 -1.99
N VAL A 188 -12.31 -1.06 -1.89
CA VAL A 188 -12.80 -2.16 -2.73
C VAL A 188 -14.27 -2.40 -2.42
N SER A 189 -15.10 -2.55 -3.46
CA SER A 189 -16.53 -2.82 -3.31
C SER A 189 -16.75 -4.19 -2.65
N LYS A 190 -17.84 -4.32 -1.86
CA LYS A 190 -18.21 -5.60 -1.23
C LYS A 190 -18.47 -6.68 -2.28
N GLU A 191 -19.04 -6.31 -3.42
CA GLU A 191 -19.34 -7.21 -4.53
C GLU A 191 -18.07 -7.77 -5.17
N ASP A 192 -17.09 -6.92 -5.50
CA ASP A 192 -15.85 -7.37 -6.12
C ASP A 192 -14.99 -8.18 -5.14
N ALA A 193 -14.98 -7.77 -3.86
CA ALA A 193 -14.33 -8.56 -2.81
C ALA A 193 -14.92 -9.98 -2.74
N LEU A 194 -16.25 -10.11 -2.79
CA LEU A 194 -16.95 -11.40 -2.74
C LEU A 194 -16.71 -12.24 -4.01
N LYS A 195 -16.71 -11.65 -5.20
CA LYS A 195 -16.35 -12.33 -6.45
C LYS A 195 -14.94 -12.92 -6.38
N ILE A 196 -13.97 -12.12 -5.91
CA ILE A 196 -12.58 -12.58 -5.75
C ILE A 196 -12.49 -13.70 -4.71
N TRP A 197 -13.19 -13.58 -3.58
CA TRP A 197 -13.23 -14.63 -2.57
C TRP A 197 -13.80 -15.95 -3.12
N GLN A 198 -14.93 -15.88 -3.82
CA GLN A 198 -15.55 -17.04 -4.48
C GLN A 198 -14.62 -17.68 -5.51
N TYR A 199 -13.94 -16.85 -6.31
CA TYR A 199 -12.94 -17.31 -7.25
C TYR A 199 -11.82 -18.07 -6.56
N ILE A 200 -11.21 -17.49 -5.52
CA ILE A 200 -10.15 -18.14 -4.73
C ILE A 200 -10.63 -19.50 -4.17
N ASN A 201 -11.86 -19.57 -3.68
CA ASN A 201 -12.44 -20.81 -3.16
C ASN A 201 -12.62 -21.90 -4.22
N THR A 202 -12.91 -21.49 -5.46
CA THR A 202 -13.29 -22.39 -6.55
C THR A 202 -12.18 -22.61 -7.58
N GLN A 203 -11.00 -22.00 -7.42
CA GLN A 203 -9.88 -22.14 -8.35
C GLN A 203 -9.60 -23.61 -8.69
N LYS A 204 -9.61 -23.90 -10.00
CA LYS A 204 -9.26 -25.20 -10.57
C LYS A 204 -8.07 -25.03 -11.49
N LYS A 205 -7.19 -26.04 -11.50
CA LYS A 205 -6.14 -26.18 -12.49
C LYS A 205 -6.74 -27.02 -13.61
N ASP A 206 -6.51 -26.64 -14.86
CA ASP A 206 -6.84 -27.55 -15.96
C ASP A 206 -5.95 -28.80 -15.85
N LEU A 207 -6.60 -29.95 -15.80
CA LEU A 207 -5.96 -31.25 -15.64
C LEU A 207 -6.01 -32.07 -16.94
N SER A 208 -6.60 -31.53 -18.01
CA SER A 208 -6.76 -32.20 -19.32
C SER A 208 -5.42 -32.64 -19.92
N SER A 209 -4.38 -31.82 -19.74
CA SER A 209 -3.03 -32.06 -20.25
C SER A 209 -2.21 -33.11 -19.49
N PHE A 210 -2.69 -33.62 -18.34
CA PHE A 210 -1.96 -34.60 -17.54
C PHE A 210 -2.46 -36.02 -17.81
N THR A 211 -1.79 -36.73 -18.72
CA THR A 211 -2.10 -38.13 -19.05
C THR A 211 -1.63 -39.11 -17.97
N VAL A 212 -0.52 -38.81 -17.28
CA VAL A 212 0.08 -39.70 -16.27
C VAL A 212 -0.64 -39.59 -14.90
N PRO A 213 -1.13 -40.68 -14.29
CA PRO A 213 -1.87 -40.63 -13.02
C PRO A 213 -1.11 -39.96 -11.86
N LYS A 214 0.20 -40.23 -11.74
CA LYS A 214 1.05 -39.62 -10.70
C LYS A 214 1.19 -38.11 -10.89
N ALA A 215 1.39 -37.65 -12.12
CA ALA A 215 1.47 -36.23 -12.45
C ALA A 215 0.13 -35.52 -12.20
N LYS A 216 -1.00 -36.17 -12.53
CA LYS A 216 -2.35 -35.65 -12.25
C LYS A 216 -2.61 -35.53 -10.74
N ARG A 217 -2.22 -36.52 -9.94
CA ARG A 217 -2.29 -36.46 -8.47
C ARG A 217 -1.44 -35.31 -7.90
N GLN A 218 -0.23 -35.12 -8.43
CA GLN A 218 0.64 -34.02 -8.04
C GLN A 218 0.03 -32.65 -8.40
N ALA A 219 -0.46 -32.48 -9.63
CA ALA A 219 -1.10 -31.24 -10.07
C ALA A 219 -2.33 -30.90 -9.22
N LYS A 220 -3.15 -31.90 -8.85
CA LYS A 220 -4.27 -31.73 -7.92
C LYS A 220 -3.81 -31.27 -6.54
N ARG A 221 -2.69 -31.81 -6.04
CA ARG A 221 -2.10 -31.41 -4.76
C ARG A 221 -1.53 -29.99 -4.80
N GLU A 222 -0.82 -29.62 -5.85
CA GLU A 222 -0.32 -28.27 -6.07
C GLU A 222 -1.46 -27.25 -6.10
N GLN A 223 -2.56 -27.59 -6.78
CA GLN A 223 -3.73 -26.73 -6.82
C GLN A 223 -4.41 -26.59 -5.45
N TYR A 224 -4.49 -27.68 -4.68
CA TYR A 224 -4.98 -27.64 -3.31
C TYR A 224 -4.11 -26.73 -2.42
N ASP A 225 -2.79 -26.91 -2.48
CA ASP A 225 -1.81 -26.15 -1.71
C ASP A 225 -1.83 -24.65 -2.10
N LYS A 226 -1.92 -24.35 -3.41
CA LYS A 226 -2.10 -23.00 -3.96
C LYS A 226 -3.33 -22.33 -3.37
N ARG A 227 -4.49 -22.99 -3.46
CA ARG A 227 -5.75 -22.45 -2.97
C ARG A 227 -5.70 -22.14 -1.46
N LYS A 228 -5.11 -23.02 -0.65
CA LYS A 228 -4.98 -22.79 0.79
C LYS A 228 -4.11 -21.56 1.09
N ARG A 229 -2.98 -21.41 0.40
CA ARG A 229 -2.14 -20.21 0.50
C ARG A 229 -2.89 -18.95 0.06
N ASP A 230 -3.55 -19.00 -1.09
CA ASP A 230 -4.22 -17.83 -1.68
C ASP A 230 -5.37 -17.34 -0.78
N LYS A 231 -6.14 -18.28 -0.17
CA LYS A 231 -7.11 -17.93 0.89
C LYS A 231 -6.45 -17.23 2.07
N ALA A 232 -5.37 -17.78 2.61
CA ALA A 232 -4.70 -17.20 3.77
C ALA A 232 -4.14 -15.78 3.46
N ILE A 233 -3.61 -15.56 2.25
CA ILE A 233 -3.16 -14.25 1.78
C ILE A 233 -4.34 -13.27 1.71
N TYR A 234 -5.44 -13.67 1.07
CA TYR A 234 -6.63 -12.82 0.91
C TYR A 234 -7.22 -12.43 2.26
N VAL A 235 -7.51 -13.40 3.13
CA VAL A 235 -8.16 -13.14 4.43
C VAL A 235 -7.23 -12.31 5.33
N SER A 236 -5.92 -12.53 5.29
CA SER A 236 -4.97 -11.70 6.04
C SER A 236 -4.99 -10.24 5.56
N MET A 237 -5.07 -10.00 4.26
CA MET A 237 -5.20 -8.64 3.73
C MET A 237 -6.52 -8.00 4.12
N GLU A 238 -7.63 -8.71 3.92
CA GLU A 238 -8.98 -8.23 4.18
C GLU A 238 -9.19 -7.93 5.67
N MET A 239 -8.81 -8.84 6.57
CA MET A 239 -9.12 -8.74 7.99
C MET A 239 -8.10 -7.91 8.77
N LEU A 240 -6.81 -7.92 8.41
CA LEU A 240 -5.78 -7.15 9.13
C LEU A 240 -5.66 -5.71 8.63
N GLY A 241 -6.00 -5.46 7.36
CA GLY A 241 -5.80 -4.15 6.74
C GLY A 241 -4.34 -3.68 6.76
N GLY A 242 -3.36 -4.59 6.87
CA GLY A 242 -1.94 -4.26 6.95
C GLY A 242 -1.38 -3.69 5.64
N ARG A 243 -0.30 -2.90 5.70
CA ARG A 243 0.44 -2.55 4.47
C ARG A 243 1.11 -3.81 3.92
N VAL A 244 1.38 -3.86 2.62
CA VAL A 244 2.07 -5.02 2.00
C VAL A 244 3.39 -5.35 2.69
N SER A 245 4.18 -4.34 3.08
CA SER A 245 5.43 -4.54 3.84
C SER A 245 5.19 -5.19 5.21
N GLU A 246 4.09 -4.83 5.89
CA GLU A 246 3.70 -5.36 7.19
C GLU A 246 3.19 -6.79 7.06
N LEU A 247 2.30 -7.05 6.10
CA LEU A 247 1.74 -8.38 5.79
C LEU A 247 2.83 -9.37 5.33
N HIS A 248 3.76 -8.91 4.48
CA HIS A 248 4.91 -9.69 4.05
C HIS A 248 5.85 -10.07 5.20
N SER A 249 5.93 -9.23 6.24
CA SER A 249 6.82 -9.43 7.38
C SER A 249 6.22 -10.29 8.50
N LEU A 250 4.99 -10.79 8.34
CA LEU A 250 4.33 -11.64 9.33
C LEU A 250 5.14 -12.93 9.56
N ARG A 251 5.32 -13.26 10.85
CA ARG A 251 6.05 -14.45 11.29
C ARG A 251 5.11 -15.58 11.68
N TYR A 252 5.62 -16.80 11.56
CA TYR A 252 4.92 -18.01 11.95
C TYR A 252 4.83 -18.12 13.47
N SER A 253 5.89 -17.75 14.19
CA SER A 253 5.87 -17.64 15.65
C SER A 253 4.80 -16.66 16.16
N ASP A 254 4.70 -15.47 15.53
CA ASP A 254 3.73 -14.44 15.91
C ASP A 254 2.29 -14.91 15.64
N TYR A 255 2.08 -15.67 14.57
CA TYR A 255 0.80 -16.32 14.30
C TYR A 255 0.45 -17.37 15.37
N LEU A 256 1.40 -18.22 15.78
CA LEU A 256 1.16 -19.21 16.83
C LEU A 256 0.78 -18.55 18.16
N ALA A 257 1.53 -17.52 18.57
CA ALA A 257 1.19 -16.73 19.76
C ALA A 257 -0.19 -16.07 19.65
N ALA A 258 -0.58 -15.61 18.46
CA ALA A 258 -1.90 -15.04 18.23
C ALA A 258 -3.04 -16.06 18.40
N ARG A 259 -2.80 -17.37 18.15
CA ARG A 259 -3.81 -18.42 18.41
C ARG A 259 -4.14 -18.59 19.88
N GLU A 260 -3.17 -18.35 20.75
CA GLU A 260 -3.33 -18.45 22.20
C GLU A 260 -3.85 -17.15 22.80
N THR A 261 -3.36 -16.00 22.31
CA THR A 261 -3.63 -14.69 22.92
C THR A 261 -4.75 -13.89 22.26
N GLY A 262 -5.18 -14.27 21.06
CA GLY A 262 -6.10 -13.48 20.22
C GLY A 262 -5.50 -12.18 19.68
N LYS A 263 -4.18 -11.97 19.80
CA LYS A 263 -3.50 -10.73 19.40
C LYS A 263 -2.32 -11.02 18.48
N LEU A 264 -2.37 -10.50 17.25
CA LEU A 264 -1.31 -10.66 16.25
C LEU A 264 -0.29 -9.52 16.32
N LYS A 265 0.99 -9.88 16.48
CA LYS A 265 2.10 -8.93 16.43
C LYS A 265 2.45 -8.56 14.99
N ILE A 266 2.48 -7.26 14.69
CA ILE A 266 2.80 -6.73 13.36
C ILE A 266 3.87 -5.65 13.45
N LYS A 267 4.88 -5.70 12.57
CA LYS A 267 5.90 -4.65 12.45
C LYS A 267 5.30 -3.37 11.88
N THR A 268 5.61 -2.21 12.46
CA THR A 268 5.17 -0.91 11.91
C THR A 268 6.24 -0.31 11.00
N SER A 269 5.82 0.20 9.83
CA SER A 269 6.74 0.65 8.77
C SER A 269 7.05 2.16 8.78
N LYS A 270 6.44 2.96 9.67
CA LYS A 270 6.36 4.42 9.53
C LYS A 270 7.21 5.25 10.50
N LYS A 271 7.71 4.73 11.62
CA LYS A 271 8.53 5.57 12.52
C LYS A 271 9.90 5.80 11.91
N ARG A 272 10.24 7.07 11.71
CA ARG A 272 11.42 7.55 10.96
C ARG A 272 12.75 7.03 11.52
N ASN A 273 12.78 6.58 12.79
CA ASN A 273 13.98 6.16 13.53
C ASN A 273 13.84 4.84 14.31
N ASP A 274 12.83 4.00 14.06
CA ASP A 274 12.53 2.88 14.95
C ASP A 274 12.58 1.53 14.20
N GLU A 275 13.79 1.03 13.96
CA GLU A 275 14.05 -0.34 13.47
C GLU A 275 13.61 -1.37 14.51
N GLY A 276 12.30 -1.56 14.68
CA GLY A 276 11.80 -2.52 15.69
C GLY A 276 10.46 -2.17 16.33
N SER A 277 9.79 -1.10 15.92
CA SER A 277 8.45 -0.81 16.45
C SER A 277 7.42 -1.84 15.94
N HIS A 278 6.75 -2.50 16.87
CA HIS A 278 5.67 -3.45 16.61
C HIS A 278 4.36 -2.95 17.23
N ARG A 279 3.24 -3.38 16.69
CA ARG A 279 1.90 -3.19 17.27
C ARG A 279 1.19 -4.54 17.38
N TYR A 280 0.27 -4.64 18.32
CA TYR A 280 -0.58 -5.82 18.50
C TYR A 280 -1.97 -5.52 17.96
N LEU A 281 -2.44 -6.35 17.04
CA LEU A 281 -3.79 -6.25 16.48
C LEU A 281 -4.67 -7.32 17.12
N PRO A 282 -5.83 -6.97 17.69
CA PRO A 282 -6.83 -7.99 18.01
C PRO A 282 -7.27 -8.66 16.71
N VAL A 283 -7.33 -9.99 16.72
CA VAL A 283 -7.68 -10.80 15.55
C VAL A 283 -8.75 -11.80 15.88
N ASP A 284 -9.71 -11.96 14.97
CA ASP A 284 -10.80 -12.90 15.14
C ASP A 284 -10.30 -14.35 15.00
N HIS A 285 -10.87 -15.27 15.79
CA HIS A 285 -10.53 -16.69 15.69
C HIS A 285 -10.81 -17.27 14.29
N ILE A 286 -11.79 -16.73 13.58
CA ILE A 286 -12.10 -17.11 12.20
C ILE A 286 -10.90 -16.84 11.28
N LEU A 287 -10.25 -15.67 11.38
CA LEU A 287 -9.04 -15.36 10.61
C LEU A 287 -7.93 -16.37 10.89
N LEU A 288 -7.71 -16.68 12.17
CA LEU A 288 -6.66 -17.59 12.60
C LEU A 288 -6.88 -19.02 12.08
N GLU A 289 -8.13 -19.47 12.01
CA GLU A 289 -8.51 -20.78 11.48
C GLU A 289 -8.41 -20.86 9.95
N GLN A 290 -8.75 -19.78 9.25
CA GLN A 290 -8.50 -19.68 7.80
C GLN A 290 -7.00 -19.75 7.47
N ILE A 291 -6.14 -19.18 8.32
CA ILE A 291 -4.68 -19.31 8.18
C ILE A 291 -4.19 -20.70 8.60
N ALA A 292 -4.78 -21.35 9.61
CA ALA A 292 -4.36 -22.65 10.12
C ALA A 292 -4.29 -23.70 9.01
N ASN A 293 -5.34 -23.71 8.18
CA ASN A 293 -5.48 -24.50 6.97
C ASN A 293 -4.32 -24.38 5.96
N TYR A 294 -3.61 -23.26 5.94
CA TYR A 294 -2.42 -23.04 5.12
C TYR A 294 -1.13 -23.43 5.86
N THR A 295 -1.10 -23.42 7.18
CA THR A 295 0.13 -23.73 7.94
C THR A 295 0.62 -25.16 7.72
N ASP A 296 -0.27 -26.11 7.50
CA ASP A 296 0.11 -27.50 7.14
C ASP A 296 0.77 -27.58 5.77
N VAL A 297 0.28 -26.79 4.82
CA VAL A 297 0.90 -26.64 3.50
C VAL A 297 2.30 -26.04 3.65
N ARG A 298 2.41 -24.96 4.42
CA ARG A 298 3.69 -24.29 4.72
C ARG A 298 4.72 -25.27 5.28
N LYS A 299 4.37 -26.00 6.35
CA LYS A 299 5.27 -26.99 6.99
C LYS A 299 5.76 -28.04 5.99
N ARG A 300 4.83 -28.59 5.19
CA ARG A 300 5.13 -29.62 4.19
C ARG A 300 6.07 -29.10 3.10
N VAL A 301 5.80 -27.92 2.56
CA VAL A 301 6.63 -27.30 1.51
C VAL A 301 8.01 -26.94 2.04
N MET A 302 8.11 -26.38 3.24
CA MET A 302 9.41 -26.11 3.87
C MET A 302 10.23 -27.38 4.06
N LYS A 303 9.60 -28.47 4.53
CA LYS A 303 10.26 -29.79 4.65
C LYS A 303 10.71 -30.33 3.28
N LYS A 304 9.86 -30.21 2.25
CA LYS A 304 10.18 -30.67 0.88
C LYS A 304 11.44 -30.00 0.31
N PHE A 305 11.64 -28.72 0.58
CA PHE A 305 12.77 -27.94 0.04
C PHE A 305 13.93 -27.74 1.04
N GLY A 306 13.82 -28.26 2.26
CA GLY A 306 14.86 -28.11 3.30
C GLY A 306 15.11 -26.67 3.76
N VAL A 307 14.15 -25.76 3.57
CA VAL A 307 14.32 -24.33 3.90
C VAL A 307 13.87 -24.05 5.35
N LYS A 308 14.66 -23.28 6.10
CA LYS A 308 14.34 -22.85 7.47
C LYS A 308 14.29 -21.32 7.57
N HIS A 309 13.13 -20.78 7.93
CA HIS A 309 12.93 -19.39 8.31
C HIS A 309 11.59 -19.22 9.02
N ASP A 310 11.36 -18.06 9.62
CA ASP A 310 10.16 -17.81 10.43
C ASP A 310 9.04 -17.04 9.69
N TYR A 311 9.23 -16.62 8.43
CA TYR A 311 8.14 -15.97 7.69
C TYR A 311 6.90 -16.86 7.50
N LEU A 312 5.70 -16.30 7.71
CA LEU A 312 4.42 -17.00 7.58
C LEU A 312 4.13 -17.37 6.11
N PHE A 313 4.24 -16.40 5.20
CA PHE A 313 3.93 -16.59 3.79
C PHE A 313 5.16 -17.01 2.98
N ILE A 314 5.04 -18.13 2.24
CA ILE A 314 6.12 -18.71 1.44
C ILE A 314 5.73 -18.90 -0.02
N SER A 315 6.73 -18.98 -0.88
CA SER A 315 6.56 -19.49 -2.24
C SER A 315 6.42 -21.02 -2.20
N LEU A 316 5.39 -21.53 -2.89
CA LEU A 316 5.14 -22.98 -2.97
C LEU A 316 6.16 -23.72 -3.85
N THR A 317 6.91 -22.99 -4.69
CA THR A 317 7.87 -23.58 -5.64
C THR A 317 9.26 -23.80 -5.07
N ASN A 318 9.63 -23.09 -4.00
CA ASN A 318 10.99 -23.17 -3.43
C ASN A 318 11.02 -23.06 -1.90
N GLY A 319 9.88 -22.86 -1.23
CA GLY A 319 9.79 -22.73 0.22
C GLY A 319 10.38 -21.45 0.81
N LYS A 320 10.91 -20.53 0.01
CA LYS A 320 11.49 -19.24 0.45
C LYS A 320 10.39 -18.23 0.82
N PRO A 321 10.71 -17.16 1.57
CA PRO A 321 9.74 -16.12 1.91
C PRO A 321 9.09 -15.51 0.67
N LEU A 322 7.77 -15.33 0.71
CA LEU A 322 7.00 -14.81 -0.41
C LEU A 322 7.38 -13.34 -0.69
N ASN A 323 7.83 -12.98 -1.88
CA ASN A 323 8.19 -11.58 -2.21
C ASN A 323 7.02 -10.60 -1.95
N ALA A 324 7.29 -9.41 -1.40
CA ALA A 324 6.31 -8.35 -1.20
C ALA A 324 5.52 -8.00 -2.48
N LYS A 325 6.18 -7.99 -3.65
CA LYS A 325 5.52 -7.73 -4.94
C LYS A 325 4.47 -8.78 -5.32
N SER A 326 4.57 -10.00 -4.76
CA SER A 326 3.62 -11.08 -5.04
C SER A 326 2.21 -10.76 -4.55
N TRP A 327 2.07 -10.00 -3.46
CA TRP A 327 0.75 -9.59 -2.94
C TRP A 327 -0.04 -8.80 -3.99
N THR A 328 0.57 -7.74 -4.52
CA THR A 328 -0.05 -6.94 -5.59
C THR A 328 -0.25 -7.76 -6.86
N LYS A 329 0.69 -8.64 -7.21
CA LYS A 329 0.58 -9.50 -8.39
C LYS A 329 -0.61 -10.46 -8.30
N TYR A 330 -0.82 -11.13 -7.17
CA TYR A 330 -1.91 -12.09 -7.01
C TYR A 330 -3.28 -11.42 -7.07
N ILE A 331 -3.42 -10.27 -6.40
CA ILE A 331 -4.66 -9.50 -6.43
C ILE A 331 -4.99 -9.04 -7.85
N LYS A 332 -3.99 -8.50 -8.56
CA LYS A 332 -4.17 -8.11 -9.96
C LYS A 332 -4.55 -9.31 -10.82
N GLN A 333 -3.84 -10.44 -10.67
CA GLN A 333 -4.16 -11.66 -11.40
C GLN A 333 -5.60 -12.13 -11.16
N TRP A 334 -6.09 -12.13 -9.92
CA TRP A 334 -7.46 -12.53 -9.62
C TRP A 334 -8.48 -11.55 -10.21
N ALA A 335 -8.19 -10.25 -10.20
CA ALA A 335 -9.05 -9.24 -10.81
C ALA A 335 -9.10 -9.39 -12.33
N ASP A 336 -7.94 -9.60 -12.97
CA ASP A 336 -7.81 -9.81 -14.42
C ASP A 336 -8.56 -11.09 -14.86
N GLU A 337 -8.43 -12.19 -14.11
CA GLU A 337 -9.12 -13.47 -14.37
C GLU A 337 -10.65 -13.36 -14.23
N LEU A 338 -11.15 -12.35 -13.50
CA LEU A 338 -12.57 -12.08 -13.32
C LEU A 338 -13.10 -10.93 -14.19
N GLY A 339 -12.24 -10.28 -15.00
CA GLY A 339 -12.62 -9.12 -15.79
C GLY A 339 -13.06 -7.91 -14.96
N ILE A 340 -12.58 -7.78 -13.72
CA ILE A 340 -12.94 -6.65 -12.85
C ILE A 340 -12.23 -5.39 -13.35
N THR A 341 -13.01 -4.45 -13.89
CA THR A 341 -12.52 -3.17 -14.44
C THR A 341 -12.19 -2.13 -13.36
N GLY A 342 -12.68 -2.33 -12.13
CA GLY A 342 -12.42 -1.48 -10.98
C GLY A 342 -10.96 -1.51 -10.50
N GLN A 343 -10.51 -0.45 -9.82
CA GLN A 343 -9.19 -0.49 -9.19
C GLN A 343 -9.22 -1.41 -7.98
N VAL A 344 -8.43 -2.48 -8.06
CA VAL A 344 -8.34 -3.51 -7.03
C VAL A 344 -6.87 -3.60 -6.60
N SER A 345 -6.56 -3.28 -5.34
CA SER A 345 -5.18 -3.31 -4.85
C SER A 345 -5.11 -3.48 -3.33
N PRO A 346 -4.00 -4.01 -2.77
CA PRO A 346 -3.90 -4.20 -1.32
C PRO A 346 -4.11 -2.93 -0.50
N HIS A 347 -3.77 -1.77 -1.07
CA HIS A 347 -4.02 -0.48 -0.41
C HIS A 347 -5.52 -0.20 -0.27
N LEU A 348 -6.34 -0.57 -1.26
CA LEU A 348 -7.78 -0.35 -1.26
C LEU A 348 -8.53 -1.33 -0.35
N TRP A 349 -8.03 -2.57 -0.17
CA TRP A 349 -8.54 -3.44 0.90
C TRP A 349 -8.23 -2.91 2.28
N ARG A 350 -7.04 -2.32 2.47
CA ARG A 350 -6.75 -1.61 3.70
C ARG A 350 -7.74 -0.46 3.92
N HIS A 351 -8.08 0.30 2.87
CA HIS A 351 -9.14 1.32 2.99
C HIS A 351 -10.47 0.69 3.42
N ALA A 352 -10.91 -0.37 2.74
CA ALA A 352 -12.13 -1.09 3.08
C ALA A 352 -12.14 -1.59 4.54
N ARG A 353 -11.05 -2.21 5.00
CA ARG A 353 -10.98 -2.75 6.36
C ARG A 353 -11.06 -1.66 7.42
N LEU A 354 -10.34 -0.56 7.24
CA LEU A 354 -10.33 0.55 8.20
C LEU A 354 -11.66 1.30 8.22
N THR A 355 -12.29 1.49 7.05
CA THR A 355 -13.65 2.04 6.96
C THR A 355 -14.67 1.12 7.64
N ASN A 356 -14.64 -0.19 7.36
CA ASN A 356 -15.55 -1.15 8.02
C ASN A 356 -15.31 -1.18 9.54
N TRP A 357 -14.06 -1.16 9.99
CA TRP A 357 -13.76 -1.07 11.42
C TRP A 357 -14.35 0.17 12.07
N MET A 358 -14.28 1.34 11.40
CA MET A 358 -14.92 2.56 11.88
C MET A 358 -16.44 2.41 11.96
N ILE A 359 -17.07 1.84 10.93
CA ILE A 359 -18.51 1.56 10.91
C ILE A 359 -18.88 0.64 12.09
N ASP A 360 -18.20 -0.49 12.25
CA ASP A 360 -18.45 -1.46 13.32
C ASP A 360 -18.32 -0.80 14.70
N ARG A 361 -17.28 0.02 14.87
CA ARG A 361 -17.00 0.71 16.13
C ARG A 361 -18.04 1.78 16.45
N ILE A 362 -18.48 2.53 15.43
CA ILE A 362 -19.55 3.53 15.55
C ILE A 362 -20.87 2.84 15.92
N LEU A 363 -21.24 1.75 15.23
CA LEU A 363 -22.46 0.98 15.53
C LEU A 363 -22.43 0.32 16.91
N ALA A 364 -21.27 -0.12 17.38
CA ALA A 364 -21.10 -0.71 18.72
C ALA A 364 -21.21 0.33 19.85
N SER A 365 -21.03 1.63 19.54
CA SER A 365 -21.24 2.68 20.53
C SER A 365 -22.76 2.88 20.73
N LYS A 366 -23.25 2.64 21.94
CA LYS A 366 -24.69 2.67 22.32
C LYS A 366 -25.36 4.06 22.20
N GLU A 367 -24.70 5.04 21.58
CA GLU A 367 -25.00 6.47 21.71
C GLU A 367 -25.47 7.12 20.41
N ILE A 368 -25.79 6.35 19.37
CA ILE A 368 -26.20 6.89 18.06
C ILE A 368 -27.54 6.29 17.67
N ASN A 369 -28.63 6.92 18.12
CA ASN A 369 -30.00 6.58 17.73
C ASN A 369 -30.61 7.59 16.73
N SER A 370 -29.88 8.67 16.40
CA SER A 370 -30.36 9.77 15.54
C SER A 370 -29.20 10.49 14.84
N LYS A 371 -29.49 11.08 13.67
CA LYS A 371 -28.58 11.96 12.91
C LYS A 371 -28.11 13.17 13.73
N ASP A 372 -28.94 13.67 14.65
CA ASP A 372 -28.61 14.83 15.50
C ASP A 372 -27.91 14.42 16.81
N ASP A 373 -28.15 13.22 17.34
CA ASP A 373 -27.34 12.65 18.43
C ASP A 373 -25.93 12.32 17.95
N PHE A 374 -25.78 11.85 16.70
CA PHE A 374 -24.47 11.64 16.08
C PHE A 374 -23.66 12.95 15.97
N ARG A 375 -24.33 14.05 15.61
CA ARG A 375 -23.71 15.38 15.50
C ARG A 375 -23.37 15.98 16.86
N LYS A 376 -24.11 15.65 17.92
CA LYS A 376 -23.82 16.09 19.29
C LYS A 376 -22.76 15.23 20.01
N ASN A 377 -22.69 13.93 19.71
CA ASN A 377 -21.68 13.00 20.26
C ASN A 377 -20.33 13.02 19.52
N VAL A 378 -20.09 14.05 18.72
CA VAL A 378 -18.80 14.39 18.08
C VAL A 378 -17.63 14.44 19.08
N LEU A 379 -17.91 14.55 20.38
CA LEU A 379 -16.95 14.45 21.48
C LEU A 379 -16.11 13.15 21.45
N HIS A 380 -16.60 12.03 20.89
CA HIS A 380 -15.84 10.77 20.80
C HIS A 380 -15.10 10.54 19.45
N THR A 381 -15.19 11.46 18.48
CA THR A 381 -14.49 11.33 17.18
C THR A 381 -12.99 11.13 17.36
N MET A 382 -12.40 11.84 18.33
CA MET A 382 -10.98 11.71 18.65
C MET A 382 -10.63 10.38 19.33
N GLN A 383 -11.55 9.77 20.08
CA GLN A 383 -11.34 8.47 20.69
C GLN A 383 -11.29 7.38 19.63
N PHE A 384 -12.28 7.34 18.73
CA PHE A 384 -12.28 6.38 17.61
C PHE A 384 -11.07 6.57 16.70
N LYS A 385 -10.70 7.82 16.41
CA LYS A 385 -9.48 8.13 15.66
C LYS A 385 -8.22 7.63 16.37
N LYS A 386 -8.08 7.80 17.69
CA LYS A 386 -6.93 7.29 18.45
C LYS A 386 -6.87 5.77 18.46
N GLU A 387 -7.99 5.09 18.67
CA GLU A 387 -8.07 3.62 18.60
C GLU A 387 -7.71 3.11 17.20
N LEU A 388 -8.30 3.71 16.16
CA LEU A 388 -7.97 3.40 14.77
C LEU A 388 -6.50 3.71 14.45
N GLN A 389 -5.93 4.80 14.99
CA GLN A 389 -4.52 5.15 14.80
C GLN A 389 -3.61 4.04 15.33
N GLN A 390 -3.90 3.50 16.53
CA GLN A 390 -3.14 2.42 17.13
C GLN A 390 -3.22 1.13 16.28
N ILE A 391 -4.41 0.75 15.82
CA ILE A 391 -4.63 -0.45 14.99
C ILE A 391 -4.02 -0.29 13.61
N SER A 392 -4.25 0.84 12.97
CA SER A 392 -3.82 1.09 11.59
C SER A 392 -2.33 1.44 11.52
N GLY A 393 -1.71 1.96 12.58
CA GLY A 393 -0.34 2.48 12.55
C GLY A 393 -0.22 3.68 11.60
N HIS A 394 -1.18 4.60 11.64
CA HIS A 394 -1.04 5.93 11.06
C HIS A 394 -0.28 6.84 12.02
N GLU A 395 0.55 7.72 11.48
CA GLU A 395 1.31 8.69 12.26
C GLU A 395 0.45 9.92 12.58
N LEU A 396 -0.29 10.39 11.59
CA LEU A 396 -1.16 11.56 11.67
C LEU A 396 -2.62 11.14 11.87
N ILE A 397 -3.33 11.79 12.78
CA ILE A 397 -4.74 11.51 13.05
C ILE A 397 -5.61 12.06 11.90
N SER A 398 -5.26 13.22 11.34
CA SER A 398 -5.88 13.80 10.13
C SER A 398 -5.93 12.82 8.94
N SER A 399 -4.94 11.92 8.81
CA SER A 399 -4.96 10.91 7.74
C SER A 399 -6.07 9.86 7.89
N LEU A 400 -6.79 9.88 9.02
CA LEU A 400 -7.92 9.00 9.29
C LEU A 400 -9.27 9.61 8.92
N ASP A 401 -9.33 10.93 8.64
CA ASP A 401 -10.56 11.65 8.29
C ASP A 401 -11.26 11.01 7.09
N THR A 402 -10.50 10.60 6.09
CA THR A 402 -11.04 9.89 4.91
C THR A 402 -11.83 8.63 5.28
N TYR A 403 -11.42 7.86 6.29
CA TYR A 403 -12.17 6.67 6.69
C TYR A 403 -13.45 7.03 7.45
N LEU A 404 -13.41 8.12 8.22
CA LEU A 404 -14.58 8.64 8.92
C LEU A 404 -15.62 9.14 7.92
N ASP A 405 -15.20 9.91 6.91
CA ASP A 405 -16.08 10.43 5.86
C ASP A 405 -16.73 9.27 5.08
N LEU A 406 -15.95 8.26 4.68
CA LEU A 406 -16.48 7.08 4.00
C LEU A 406 -17.41 6.25 4.89
N ALA A 407 -17.10 6.12 6.18
CA ALA A 407 -17.98 5.44 7.13
C ALA A 407 -19.29 6.19 7.29
N TRP A 408 -19.24 7.53 7.32
CA TRP A 408 -20.40 8.40 7.41
C TRP A 408 -21.28 8.33 6.17
N GLU A 409 -20.71 8.41 4.97
CA GLU A 409 -21.43 8.18 3.71
C GLU A 409 -22.10 6.81 3.70
N SER A 410 -21.39 5.77 4.15
CA SER A 410 -21.96 4.42 4.24
C SER A 410 -23.07 4.33 5.28
N LEU A 411 -22.97 5.01 6.42
CA LEU A 411 -23.98 4.94 7.49
C LEU A 411 -25.22 5.78 7.19
N HIS A 412 -25.09 6.88 6.43
CA HIS A 412 -26.23 7.68 5.98
C HIS A 412 -27.21 6.93 5.08
N GLY A 413 -26.76 5.86 4.40
CA GLY A 413 -27.63 4.93 3.68
C GLY A 413 -28.19 3.80 4.55
N TYR A 414 -27.72 3.64 5.79
CA TYR A 414 -28.08 2.56 6.73
C TYR A 414 -28.57 3.16 8.05
N THR A 415 -29.70 3.88 8.03
CA THR A 415 -30.48 4.12 9.26
C THR A 415 -31.25 2.87 9.66
N THR A 416 -30.55 1.74 9.89
CA THR A 416 -31.13 0.56 10.54
C THR A 416 -30.29 0.24 11.76
N VAL A 417 -30.69 0.86 12.88
CA VAL A 417 -30.17 0.56 14.20
C VAL A 417 -30.59 -0.86 14.55
N TYR A 418 -29.63 -1.79 14.60
CA TYR A 418 -29.87 -3.15 15.04
C TYR A 418 -30.24 -3.15 16.53
N ASN A 419 -31.34 -3.82 16.89
CA ASN A 419 -31.61 -4.13 18.29
C ASN A 419 -30.67 -5.26 18.74
N ALA A 420 -29.58 -4.91 19.44
CA ALA A 420 -28.56 -5.84 19.90
C ALA A 420 -29.13 -7.01 20.76
N ALA A 421 -30.24 -6.79 21.47
CA ALA A 421 -30.91 -7.84 22.24
C ALA A 421 -31.59 -8.87 21.32
N SER A 422 -32.28 -8.41 20.27
CA SER A 422 -32.91 -9.30 19.28
C SER A 422 -31.87 -10.10 18.51
N LEU A 423 -30.76 -9.48 18.08
CA LEU A 423 -29.69 -10.18 17.37
C LEU A 423 -29.05 -11.28 18.23
N LYS A 424 -28.82 -11.02 19.53
CA LYS A 424 -28.29 -12.02 20.48
C LYS A 424 -29.20 -13.23 20.57
N THR A 425 -30.51 -13.04 20.74
CA THR A 425 -31.48 -14.14 20.81
C THR A 425 -31.55 -14.93 19.49
N THR A 426 -31.46 -14.25 18.34
CA THR A 426 -31.43 -14.92 17.03
C THR A 426 -30.16 -15.75 16.85
N VAL A 427 -29.00 -15.25 17.29
CA VAL A 427 -27.72 -15.99 17.28
C VAL A 427 -27.78 -17.21 18.22
N GLU A 428 -28.25 -17.04 19.46
CA GLU A 428 -28.42 -18.15 20.41
C GLU A 428 -29.38 -19.23 19.90
N SER A 429 -30.40 -18.84 19.12
CA SER A 429 -31.32 -19.78 18.49
C SER A 429 -30.66 -20.52 17.32
N MET A 430 -29.83 -19.84 16.53
CA MET A 430 -29.03 -20.48 15.48
C MET A 430 -27.99 -21.45 16.06
N GLU A 431 -27.32 -21.09 17.16
CA GLU A 431 -26.35 -21.95 17.84
C GLU A 431 -27.01 -23.25 18.33
N ARG A 432 -28.17 -23.14 18.99
CA ARG A 432 -28.96 -24.31 19.43
C ARG A 432 -29.38 -25.22 18.28
N GLU A 433 -29.77 -24.66 17.14
CA GLU A 433 -30.11 -25.45 15.95
C GLU A 433 -28.89 -26.16 15.34
N ILE A 434 -27.72 -25.52 15.34
CA ILE A 434 -26.48 -26.15 14.89
C ILE A 434 -26.09 -27.30 15.83
N GLU A 435 -26.13 -27.09 17.15
CA GLU A 435 -25.87 -28.14 18.15
C GLU A 435 -26.83 -29.33 17.98
N SER A 436 -28.11 -29.07 17.70
CA SER A 436 -29.10 -30.12 17.41
C SER A 436 -28.74 -30.92 16.15
N ILE A 437 -28.31 -30.24 15.08
CA ILE A 437 -27.87 -30.91 13.85
C ILE A 437 -26.59 -31.74 14.11
N GLU A 438 -25.65 -31.21 14.88
CA GLU A 438 -24.43 -31.94 15.28
C GLU A 438 -24.77 -33.21 16.07
N ALA A 439 -25.66 -33.11 17.06
CA ALA A 439 -26.14 -34.27 17.82
C ALA A 439 -26.85 -35.32 16.94
N GLN A 440 -27.63 -34.91 15.95
CA GLN A 440 -28.27 -35.83 15.00
C GLN A 440 -27.25 -36.54 14.10
N ILE A 441 -26.12 -35.89 13.76
CA ILE A 441 -25.01 -36.54 13.04
C ILE A 441 -24.32 -37.57 13.94
N GLU A 442 -24.04 -37.22 15.20
CA GLU A 442 -23.40 -38.12 16.16
C GLU A 442 -24.26 -39.36 16.45
N ARG A 443 -25.59 -39.18 16.57
CA ARG A 443 -26.57 -40.26 16.69
C ARG A 443 -26.81 -41.04 15.38
N LYS A 444 -26.17 -40.65 14.26
CA LYS A 444 -26.35 -41.21 12.92
C LYS A 444 -27.79 -41.14 12.39
N GLU A 445 -28.59 -40.20 12.90
CA GLU A 445 -29.98 -39.96 12.48
C GLU A 445 -30.04 -39.28 11.10
N ILE A 446 -29.02 -38.49 10.77
CA ILE A 446 -28.90 -37.81 9.48
C ILE A 446 -27.53 -38.02 8.85
N THR A 447 -27.48 -38.05 7.51
CA THR A 447 -26.22 -38.11 6.76
C THR A 447 -25.50 -36.77 6.74
N SER A 448 -24.19 -36.75 6.53
CA SER A 448 -23.41 -35.50 6.41
C SER A 448 -23.91 -34.59 5.28
N ILE A 449 -24.53 -35.16 4.24
CA ILE A 449 -25.12 -34.39 3.13
C ILE A 449 -26.41 -33.69 3.58
N GLN A 450 -27.29 -34.40 4.29
CA GLN A 450 -28.50 -33.83 4.88
C GLN A 450 -28.18 -32.77 5.93
N ALA A 451 -27.17 -33.00 6.77
CA ALA A 451 -26.70 -32.01 7.73
C ALA A 451 -26.25 -30.70 7.04
N ILE A 452 -25.49 -30.79 5.94
CA ILE A 452 -25.09 -29.60 5.16
C ILE A 452 -26.31 -28.88 4.58
N GLN A 453 -27.34 -29.60 4.15
CA GLN A 453 -28.60 -29.00 3.67
C GLN A 453 -29.34 -28.30 4.81
N ASN A 454 -29.47 -28.94 5.97
CA ASN A 454 -30.12 -28.37 7.15
C ASN A 454 -29.40 -27.11 7.64
N ILE A 455 -28.06 -27.13 7.71
CA ILE A 455 -27.24 -25.96 8.04
C ILE A 455 -27.49 -24.82 7.04
N LYS A 456 -27.56 -25.11 5.73
CA LYS A 456 -27.88 -24.09 4.72
C LYS A 456 -29.26 -23.48 4.92
N LEU A 457 -30.25 -24.28 5.31
CA LEU A 457 -31.61 -23.82 5.60
C LEU A 457 -31.64 -22.94 6.85
N VAL A 458 -31.00 -23.37 7.94
CA VAL A 458 -30.89 -22.59 9.18
C VAL A 458 -30.18 -21.25 8.91
N ILE A 459 -29.07 -21.24 8.16
CA ILE A 459 -28.39 -19.99 7.77
C ILE A 459 -29.30 -19.10 6.91
N ALA A 460 -30.10 -19.67 6.01
CA ALA A 460 -31.04 -18.91 5.19
C ALA A 460 -32.18 -18.30 6.03
N ALA A 461 -32.69 -19.04 7.01
CA ALA A 461 -33.68 -18.54 7.98
C ALA A 461 -33.09 -17.42 8.85
N PHE A 462 -31.90 -17.64 9.41
CA PHE A 462 -31.16 -16.63 10.17
C PHE A 462 -30.96 -15.33 9.38
N LYS A 463 -30.56 -15.44 8.11
CA LYS A 463 -30.44 -14.26 7.23
C LYS A 463 -31.76 -13.51 7.05
N LYS A 464 -32.88 -14.22 6.90
CA LYS A 464 -34.21 -13.60 6.81
C LYS A 464 -34.60 -12.91 8.11
N ASP A 465 -34.30 -13.51 9.26
CA ASP A 465 -34.61 -12.93 10.56
C ASP A 465 -33.78 -11.68 10.86
N VAL A 466 -32.48 -11.70 10.49
CA VAL A 466 -31.62 -10.50 10.54
C VAL A 466 -32.16 -9.40 9.62
N LEU A 467 -32.60 -9.74 8.40
CA LEU A 467 -33.20 -8.75 7.49
C LEU A 467 -34.57 -8.24 7.95
N ARG A 468 -35.39 -9.05 8.62
CA ARG A 468 -36.65 -8.61 9.23
C ARG A 468 -36.44 -7.71 10.43
N SER A 469 -35.42 -7.97 11.24
CA SER A 469 -35.05 -7.09 12.35
C SER A 469 -34.64 -5.68 11.89
N ASN A 470 -34.30 -5.51 10.60
CA ASN A 470 -34.04 -4.22 9.97
C ASN A 470 -35.30 -3.44 9.55
N GLN A 471 -36.47 -4.08 9.49
CA GLN A 471 -37.73 -3.45 9.02
C GLN A 471 -38.65 -2.98 10.16
N ILE A 472 -38.34 -3.33 11.41
CA ILE A 472 -39.16 -2.92 12.56
C ILE A 472 -38.65 -1.56 13.08
N LYS A 473 -39.04 -0.50 12.38
CA LYS A 473 -39.24 0.87 12.89
C LYS A 473 -39.95 1.67 11.79
N GLY A 474 -41.28 1.54 11.77
CA GLY A 474 -42.17 2.61 11.33
C GLY A 474 -42.38 3.60 12.48
#